data_AF-A0A951QCE1-F1
#
_entry.id   AF-A0A951QCE1-F1
#
_cell.length_a   1.000
_cell.length_b   1.000
_cell.length_c   1.000
_cell.angle_alpha   90.00
_cell.angle_beta   90.00
_cell.angle_gamma   90.00
#
_symmetry.space_group_name_H-M   'P 1'
#
loop_
_entity.id
_entity.type
_entity.pdbx_description
1 polymer ?
#
loop_
_entity_poly.entity_id
_entity_poly.type
_entity_poly.pdbx_seq_one_letter_code
_entity_poly.pdbx_strand_id
1 'polypeptide(L)' 'MTYERRIKRWIVVRMLPNLRHVYVARFYRFSDAEGYAQVLRQLHPQARYEVMFDGGEG' A
#
# COMPACT_ATOMS: atom_id res chain seq x y z
N MET A 1 5.77 28.40 8.84
CA MET A 1 5.48 26.99 9.23
C MET A 1 4.56 26.41 8.18
N THR A 2 5.15 25.97 7.06
CA THR A 2 4.38 25.49 5.92
C THR A 2 4.15 24.01 6.13
N TYR A 3 2.90 23.65 6.39
CA TYR A 3 2.45 22.29 6.59
C TYR A 3 2.83 21.48 5.35
N GLU A 4 3.94 20.75 5.43
CA GLU A 4 4.29 19.75 4.44
C GLU A 4 3.17 18.71 4.50
N ARG A 5 2.12 18.92 3.70
CA ARG A 5 1.13 17.91 3.36
C ARG A 5 1.89 16.86 2.57
N ARG A 6 2.73 16.08 3.26
CA ARG A 6 3.38 14.91 2.73
C ARG A 6 2.21 13.95 2.51
N ILE A 7 1.67 13.98 1.29
CA ILE A 7 0.72 13.00 0.82
C ILE A 7 1.53 11.72 0.79
N LYS A 8 1.19 10.75 1.65
CA LYS A 8 1.75 9.41 1.53
C LYS A 8 1.17 8.84 0.22
N ARG A 9 2.02 8.66 -0.78
CA ARG A 9 1.63 8.38 -2.18
C ARG A 9 1.60 6.91 -2.53
N TRP A 10 2.06 6.03 -1.63
CA TRP A 10 2.11 4.59 -1.89
C TRP A 10 1.26 3.86 -0.86
N ILE A 11 0.36 3.00 -1.33
CA ILE A 11 -0.48 2.16 -0.49
C ILE A 11 -0.12 0.70 -0.73
N VAL A 12 -0.21 -0.10 0.33
CA VAL A 12 -0.21 -1.55 0.23
C VAL A 12 -1.64 -1.99 0.43
N VAL A 13 -2.18 -2.72 -0.55
CA VAL A 13 -3.52 -3.28 -0.51
C VAL A 13 -3.46 -4.80 -0.48
N ARG A 14 -4.43 -5.40 0.21
CA ARG A 14 -4.69 -6.83 0.10
C ARG A 14 -5.85 -7.04 -0.87
N MET A 15 -5.61 -7.86 -1.88
CA MET A 15 -6.67 -8.31 -2.79
C MET A 15 -7.52 -9.38 -2.11
N LEU A 16 -8.83 -9.21 -2.21
CA LEU A 16 -9.83 -10.17 -1.77
C LEU A 16 -10.51 -10.81 -2.97
N PRO A 17 -11.19 -11.95 -2.77
CA PRO A 17 -12.13 -12.48 -3.75
C PRO A 17 -13.16 -11.42 -4.16
N ASN A 18 -13.74 -11.58 -5.34
CA ASN A 18 -14.76 -10.69 -5.91
C ASN A 18 -14.26 -9.28 -6.25
N LEU A 19 -13.00 -9.16 -6.72
CA LEU A 19 -12.41 -7.90 -7.22
C LEU A 19 -12.39 -6.78 -6.16
N ARG A 20 -12.40 -7.14 -4.87
CA ARG A 20 -12.31 -6.19 -3.77
C ARG A 20 -10.87 -6.04 -3.31
N HIS A 21 -10.55 -4.89 -2.75
CA HIS A 21 -9.27 -4.66 -2.08
C HIS A 21 -9.48 -4.00 -0.73
N VAL A 22 -8.55 -4.25 0.19
CA VAL A 22 -8.53 -3.63 1.52
C VAL A 22 -7.20 -2.89 1.70
N TYR A 23 -7.28 -1.64 2.16
CA TYR A 23 -6.11 -0.85 2.52
C TYR A 23 -5.43 -1.43 3.75
N VAL A 24 -4.15 -1.77 3.62
CA VAL A 24 -3.35 -2.35 4.71
C VAL A 24 -2.47 -1.29 5.35
N ALA A 25 -1.76 -0.51 4.54
CA ALA A 25 -0.82 0.50 5.02
C ALA A 25 -0.53 1.57 3.93
N ARG A 26 -0.03 2.73 4.36
CA ARG A 26 0.33 3.86 3.48
C ARG A 26 1.73 4.37 3.80
N PHE A 27 2.53 4.61 2.76
CA PHE A 27 3.95 4.94 2.81
C PHE A 27 4.28 6.17 1.97
N TYR A 28 5.37 6.83 2.34
CA TYR A 28 5.92 7.96 1.60
C TYR A 28 6.77 7.53 0.41
N ARG A 29 7.53 6.43 0.58
CA ARG A 29 8.46 5.90 -0.43
C ARG A 29 7.96 4.57 -0.94
N PHE A 30 8.18 4.33 -2.24
CA PHE A 30 7.84 3.06 -2.89
C PHE A 30 8.62 1.89 -2.27
N SER A 31 9.91 2.10 -1.98
CA SER A 31 10.79 1.09 -1.39
C SER A 31 10.27 0.54 -0.06
N ASP A 32 9.75 1.43 0.80
CA ASP A 32 9.23 1.06 2.12
C ASP A 32 7.92 0.27 1.96
N ALA A 33 7.07 0.69 1.02
CA ALA A 33 5.83 -0.01 0.70
C ALA A 33 6.09 -1.40 0.14
N GLU A 34 7.04 -1.55 -0.77
CA GLU A 34 7.35 -2.85 -1.35
C GLU A 34 8.08 -3.77 -0.38
N GLY A 35 9.01 -3.26 0.41
CA GLY A 35 9.63 -4.06 1.48
C GLY A 35 8.58 -4.61 2.45
N TYR A 36 7.61 -3.78 2.84
CA TYR A 36 6.49 -4.21 3.68
C TYR A 36 5.59 -5.25 2.97
N ALA A 37 5.23 -5.03 1.71
CA ALA A 37 4.42 -5.97 0.94
C ALA A 37 5.13 -7.32 0.75
N GLN A 38 6.44 -7.32 0.51
CA GLN A 38 7.25 -8.53 0.39
C GLN A 38 7.22 -9.37 1.68
N VAL A 39 7.35 -8.74 2.85
CA VAL A 39 7.21 -9.43 4.13
C VAL A 39 5.81 -10.03 4.29
N LEU A 40 4.76 -9.29 3.93
CA LEU A 40 3.39 -9.80 3.98
C LEU A 40 3.14 -10.99 3.03
N ARG A 41 3.70 -10.96 1.82
CA ARG A 41 3.63 -12.09 0.88
C ARG A 41 4.33 -13.34 1.43
N GLN A 42 5.40 -13.18 2.21
CA GLN A 42 6.09 -14.29 2.88
C GLN A 42 5.28 -14.85 4.05
N LEU A 43 4.66 -13.98 4.87
CA LEU A 43 3.85 -14.38 6.01
C LEU A 43 2.51 -15.02 5.60
N HIS A 44 1.94 -14.56 4.49
CA HIS A 44 0.64 -15.01 3.99
C HIS A 44 0.70 -15.29 2.48
N PRO A 45 1.33 -16.41 2.06
CA PRO A 45 1.53 -16.72 0.64
C PRO A 45 0.22 -16.97 -0.11
N GLN A 46 -0.86 -17.33 0.60
CA GLN A 46 -2.21 -17.49 0.02
C GLN A 46 -2.92 -16.14 -0.23
N ALA A 47 -2.45 -15.06 0.38
CA ALA A 47 -3.01 -13.73 0.20
C ALA A 47 -2.19 -12.94 -0.82
N ARG A 48 -2.89 -12.18 -1.66
CA ARG A 48 -2.26 -11.34 -2.68
C ARG A 48 -2.16 -9.90 -2.17
N TYR A 49 -0.93 -9.39 -2.12
CA TYR A 49 -0.62 -8.02 -1.71
C TYR A 49 0.02 -7.25 -2.84
N GLU A 50 -0.49 -6.05 -3.09
CA GLU A 50 -0.02 -5.17 -4.15
C GLU A 50 0.30 -3.77 -3.62
N VAL A 51 1.35 -3.17 -4.19
CA VAL A 51 1.70 -1.78 -3.94
C VAL A 51 1.08 -0.94 -5.05
N MET A 52 0.29 0.07 -4.69
CA MET A 52 -0.35 0.97 -5.64
C MET A 52 0.00 2.42 -5.32
N PHE A 53 -0.01 3.27 -6.34
CA PHE A 53 0.08 4.71 -6.15
C PHE A 53 -1.29 5.23 -5.72
N ASP A 54 -1.33 5.88 -4.57
CA ASP A 54 -2.52 6.56 -4.06
C ASP A 54 -2.61 7.93 -4.73
N GLY A 55 -3.36 7.95 -5.83
CA GLY A 55 -3.56 9.10 -6.68
C GLY A 55 -4.38 10.23 -6.06
N GLY A 56 -4.89 10.06 -4.83
CA GLY A 56 -5.65 11.05 -4.08
C GLY A 56 -6.55 11.89 -4.98
N GLU A 57 -7.73 11.36 -5.33
CA GLU A 57 -8.76 12.20 -5.97
C GLU A 57 -8.93 13.47 -5.12
N GLY A 58 -8.74 14.61 -5.77
CA GLY A 58 -8.86 15.94 -5.18
C GLY A 58 -10.31 16.30 -4.87
#